data_AF-A0A0G1T1Z8-F1
#
_entry.id   AF-A0A0G1T1Z8-F1
#
_cell.length_a   1.000
_cell.length_b   1.000
_cell.length_c   1.000
_cell.angle_alpha   90.00
_cell.angle_beta   90.00
_cell.angle_gamma   90.00
#
_symmetry.space_group_name_H-M   'P 1'
#
loop_
_entity.id
_entity.type
_entity.pdbx_description
1 polymer ?
#
loop_
_entity_poly.entity_id
_entity_poly.type
_entity_poly.pdbx_seq_one_letter_code
_entity_poly.pdbx_strand_id
1 'polypeptide(L)'
;NAVAAAPETQKKIVDIKEQVQIKEVETTEKKETEKVNTVEAVEQDVKNFSEKLKIDLPPQEAKKVDDAVKTVTQELKPKVEIHLKELGENISIIKQEEVKRKTAEELPAPEIATEKKEQVIKEITEKIKEEQQKQTEVRQEIAKTIEEAKEKIIQALPEPKRQEAEPVKAAAVKGAEQLIAQFETNVGKHEEEKIGEAASVAAKDSDKDGMSDYEEIFRFNTDPFAIDSDGDGFNDGVEVASGYNPLDPSPADQIVYEEPKAPEAGVVQPQTFKVEEVKVVEKAKTETGAEVIKKMEIKGRALPNSFVTIYIYSLPIIVTVKADANGAWTYTLDKELDDGEHEIYVATTDNTGKIAAKSAPFTFAPSAEVPSFLSTTYLILTLSLIAFILGVGLLVIGLLTMKRERQQPPQSPQSPQQ
;
A
#
# COMPACT_ATOMS: atom_id res chain seq x y z
N ASN A 1 13.25 29.96 25.59
CA ASN A 1 12.43 30.97 24.90
C ASN A 1 12.65 30.77 23.43
N ALA A 2 11.74 30.03 22.78
CA ALA A 2 11.82 29.72 21.36
C ALA A 2 11.89 31.02 20.56
N VAL A 3 12.90 31.15 19.70
CA VAL A 3 12.98 32.23 18.72
C VAL A 3 11.89 31.90 17.70
N ALA A 4 10.77 32.61 17.79
CA ALA A 4 9.70 32.47 16.83
C ALA A 4 10.26 32.87 15.45
N ALA A 5 10.23 31.95 14.49
CA ALA A 5 10.43 32.25 13.07
C ALA A 5 9.72 33.57 12.73
N ALA A 6 10.39 34.46 12.01
CA ALA A 6 9.93 35.82 11.79
C ALA A 6 8.43 35.85 11.37
N PRO A 7 7.62 36.82 11.82
CA PRO A 7 6.17 36.82 11.58
C PRO A 7 5.76 36.68 10.10
N GLU A 8 6.62 37.12 9.17
CA GLU A 8 6.40 36.96 7.73
C GLU A 8 6.67 35.54 7.21
N THR A 9 7.64 34.85 7.78
CA THR A 9 7.98 33.44 7.48
C THR A 9 6.84 32.51 7.91
N GLN A 10 6.35 32.67 9.14
CA GLN A 10 5.20 31.88 9.60
C GLN A 10 3.96 32.11 8.75
N LYS A 11 3.77 33.34 8.25
CA LYS A 11 2.67 33.66 7.34
C LYS A 11 2.78 32.93 6.01
N LYS A 12 3.97 32.87 5.39
CA LYS A 12 4.19 32.14 4.13
C LYS A 12 4.01 30.63 4.27
N ILE A 13 4.48 30.05 5.37
CA ILE A 13 4.29 28.61 5.68
C ILE A 13 2.80 28.32 5.85
N VAL A 14 2.07 29.19 6.57
CA VAL A 14 0.61 29.08 6.72
C VAL A 14 -0.07 29.20 5.36
N ASP A 15 0.33 30.16 4.50
CA ASP A 15 -0.25 30.34 3.16
C ASP A 15 -0.04 29.11 2.26
N ILE A 16 1.10 28.40 2.36
CA ILE A 16 1.35 27.18 1.57
C ILE A 16 0.58 25.98 2.15
N LYS A 17 0.56 25.81 3.47
CA LYS A 17 -0.25 24.76 4.13
C LYS A 17 -1.73 24.93 3.78
N GLU A 18 -2.21 26.17 3.83
CA GLU A 18 -3.57 26.53 3.46
C GLU A 18 -3.81 26.27 1.97
N GLN A 19 -2.87 26.57 1.07
CA GLN A 19 -2.99 26.22 -0.35
C GLN A 19 -3.04 24.71 -0.62
N VAL A 20 -2.19 23.91 0.01
CA VAL A 20 -2.22 22.44 -0.13
C VAL A 20 -3.53 21.88 0.43
N GLN A 21 -3.96 22.40 1.59
CA GLN A 21 -5.23 22.02 2.18
C GLN A 21 -6.43 22.45 1.31
N ILE A 22 -6.42 23.65 0.73
CA ILE A 22 -7.42 24.14 -0.22
C ILE A 22 -7.46 23.23 -1.45
N LYS A 23 -6.31 22.81 -1.99
CA LYS A 23 -6.25 21.88 -3.15
C LYS A 23 -6.79 20.49 -2.80
N GLU A 24 -6.52 19.99 -1.60
CA GLU A 24 -7.09 18.74 -1.12
C GLU A 24 -8.62 18.84 -0.94
N VAL A 25 -9.10 19.98 -0.42
CA VAL A 25 -10.52 20.28 -0.32
C VAL A 25 -11.14 20.34 -1.72
N GLU A 26 -10.55 21.06 -2.67
CA GLU A 26 -11.05 21.18 -4.06
C GLU A 26 -11.12 19.81 -4.75
N THR A 27 -10.10 18.96 -4.56
CA THR A 27 -10.10 17.60 -5.11
C THR A 27 -11.20 16.75 -4.48
N THR A 28 -11.40 16.87 -3.17
CA THR A 28 -12.46 16.16 -2.45
C THR A 28 -13.85 16.61 -2.93
N GLU A 29 -14.04 17.92 -3.12
CA GLU A 29 -15.27 18.49 -3.68
C GLU A 29 -15.53 18.02 -5.12
N LYS A 30 -14.50 17.98 -5.96
CA LYS A 30 -14.58 17.45 -7.34
C LYS A 30 -15.02 15.98 -7.36
N LYS A 31 -14.43 15.13 -6.51
CA LYS A 31 -14.82 13.71 -6.37
C LYS A 31 -16.25 13.55 -5.86
N GLU A 32 -16.63 14.34 -4.86
CA GLU A 32 -17.98 14.31 -4.29
C GLU A 32 -19.02 14.76 -5.33
N THR A 33 -18.69 15.79 -6.11
CA THR A 33 -19.52 16.26 -7.23
C THR A 33 -19.69 15.17 -8.28
N GLU A 34 -18.61 14.49 -8.67
CA GLU A 34 -18.67 13.41 -9.65
C GLU A 34 -19.51 12.23 -9.16
N LYS A 35 -19.41 11.90 -7.86
CA LYS A 35 -20.26 10.90 -7.22
C LYS A 35 -21.73 11.30 -7.30
N VAL A 36 -22.08 12.54 -6.93
CA VAL A 36 -23.46 13.04 -6.99
C VAL A 36 -24.00 13.00 -8.42
N ASN A 37 -23.24 13.49 -9.40
CA ASN A 37 -23.62 13.46 -10.82
C ASN A 37 -23.89 12.03 -11.31
N THR A 38 -23.05 11.07 -10.91
CA THR A 38 -23.19 9.67 -11.31
C THR A 38 -24.43 9.04 -10.69
N VAL A 39 -24.71 9.32 -9.42
CA VAL A 39 -25.93 8.85 -8.74
C VAL A 39 -27.17 9.40 -9.45
N GLU A 40 -27.20 10.70 -9.77
CA GLU A 40 -28.31 11.31 -10.51
C GLU A 40 -28.48 10.71 -11.91
N ALA A 41 -27.37 10.44 -12.60
CA ALA A 41 -27.39 9.79 -13.91
C ALA A 41 -27.94 8.36 -13.85
N VAL A 42 -27.59 7.59 -12.80
CA VAL A 42 -28.15 6.26 -12.54
C VAL A 42 -29.65 6.33 -12.26
N GLU A 43 -30.11 7.29 -11.45
CA GLU A 43 -31.55 7.48 -11.22
C GLU A 43 -32.28 7.82 -12.53
N GLN A 44 -31.69 8.69 -13.35
CA GLN A 44 -32.28 9.11 -14.61
C GLN A 44 -32.33 7.96 -15.63
N ASP A 45 -31.33 7.10 -15.66
CA ASP A 45 -31.33 5.87 -16.47
C ASP A 45 -32.48 4.93 -16.09
N VAL A 46 -32.71 4.72 -14.79
CA VAL A 46 -33.84 3.92 -14.29
C VAL A 46 -35.18 4.56 -14.65
N LYS A 47 -35.31 5.89 -14.52
CA LYS A 47 -36.51 6.61 -14.95
C LYS A 47 -36.75 6.46 -16.46
N ASN A 48 -35.73 6.68 -17.28
CA ASN A 48 -35.79 6.54 -18.73
C ASN A 48 -36.15 5.11 -19.18
N PHE A 49 -35.61 4.11 -18.49
CA PHE A 49 -35.97 2.72 -18.70
C PHE A 49 -37.47 2.49 -18.44
N SER A 50 -38.01 3.03 -17.34
CA SER A 50 -39.43 2.92 -17.04
C SER A 50 -40.33 3.59 -18.07
N GLU A 51 -39.94 4.75 -18.61
CA GLU A 51 -40.72 5.45 -19.64
C GLU A 51 -40.86 4.63 -20.92
N LYS A 52 -39.79 3.93 -21.32
CA LYS A 52 -39.83 3.02 -22.48
C LYS A 52 -40.82 1.86 -22.28
N LEU A 53 -41.00 1.40 -21.05
CA LEU A 53 -41.90 0.31 -20.71
C LEU A 53 -43.37 0.73 -20.59
N LYS A 54 -43.64 2.03 -20.39
CA LYS A 54 -45.00 2.58 -20.26
C LYS A 54 -45.73 2.75 -21.59
N ILE A 55 -45.05 2.57 -22.71
CA ILE A 55 -45.64 2.71 -24.05
C ILE A 55 -46.81 1.71 -24.19
N ASP A 56 -47.97 2.22 -24.62
CA ASP A 56 -49.22 1.48 -24.80
C ASP A 56 -49.82 0.84 -23.52
N LEU A 57 -49.42 1.30 -22.32
CA LEU A 57 -50.06 0.88 -21.08
C LEU A 57 -51.31 1.72 -20.74
N PRO A 58 -52.40 1.09 -20.25
CA PRO A 58 -53.51 1.82 -19.65
C PRO A 58 -53.06 2.68 -18.46
N PRO A 59 -53.70 3.84 -18.19
CA PRO A 59 -53.29 4.76 -17.12
C PRO A 59 -53.14 4.12 -15.73
N GLN A 60 -53.98 3.13 -15.41
CA GLN A 60 -53.91 2.43 -14.12
C GLN A 60 -52.69 1.51 -14.01
N GLU A 61 -52.25 0.89 -15.10
CA GLU A 61 -51.05 0.04 -15.11
C GLU A 61 -49.78 0.90 -15.17
N ALA A 62 -49.80 2.00 -15.93
CA ALA A 62 -48.71 2.97 -15.93
C ALA A 62 -48.42 3.54 -14.53
N LYS A 63 -49.47 3.82 -13.74
CA LYS A 63 -49.33 4.28 -12.36
C LYS A 63 -48.63 3.26 -11.45
N LYS A 64 -48.88 1.96 -11.62
CA LYS A 64 -48.18 0.92 -10.83
C LYS A 64 -46.69 0.91 -11.13
N VAL A 65 -46.32 1.15 -12.39
CA VAL A 65 -44.91 1.30 -12.81
C VAL A 65 -44.31 2.55 -12.17
N ASP A 66 -45.03 3.68 -12.13
CA ASP A 66 -44.57 4.91 -11.44
C ASP A 66 -44.30 4.68 -9.95
N ASP A 67 -45.20 4.00 -9.25
CA ASP A 67 -45.07 3.68 -7.82
C ASP A 67 -43.87 2.74 -7.56
N ALA A 68 -43.64 1.77 -8.46
CA ALA A 68 -42.49 0.88 -8.41
C ALA A 68 -41.18 1.63 -8.65
N VAL A 69 -41.12 2.53 -9.65
CA VAL A 69 -39.95 3.37 -9.93
C VAL A 69 -39.61 4.22 -8.71
N LYS A 70 -40.58 4.87 -8.10
CA LYS A 70 -40.36 5.68 -6.89
C LYS A 70 -39.73 4.88 -5.76
N THR A 71 -40.24 3.68 -5.51
CA THR A 71 -39.74 2.78 -4.46
C THR A 71 -38.31 2.33 -4.77
N VAL A 72 -38.09 1.88 -6.01
CA VAL A 72 -36.78 1.40 -6.46
C VAL A 72 -35.72 2.50 -6.42
N THR A 73 -36.04 3.71 -6.88
CA THR A 73 -35.09 4.84 -6.84
C THR A 73 -34.69 5.19 -5.40
N GLN A 74 -35.63 5.13 -4.44
CA GLN A 74 -35.34 5.36 -3.02
C GLN A 74 -34.38 4.31 -2.43
N GLU A 75 -34.51 3.04 -2.83
CA GLU A 75 -33.62 1.95 -2.38
C GLU A 75 -32.26 1.98 -3.09
N LEU A 76 -32.25 2.36 -4.37
CA LEU A 76 -31.08 2.34 -5.24
C LEU A 76 -30.04 3.38 -4.84
N LYS A 77 -30.49 4.61 -4.58
CA LYS A 77 -29.63 5.76 -4.29
C LYS A 77 -28.57 5.48 -3.21
N PRO A 78 -28.92 5.09 -1.97
CA PRO A 78 -27.93 4.90 -0.91
C PRO A 78 -26.96 3.74 -1.21
N LYS A 79 -27.41 2.70 -1.92
CA LYS A 79 -26.54 1.56 -2.28
C LYS A 79 -25.48 1.96 -3.31
N VAL A 80 -25.91 2.68 -4.35
CA VAL A 80 -25.00 3.16 -5.40
C VAL A 80 -24.03 4.19 -4.84
N GLU A 81 -24.47 5.09 -3.94
CA GLU A 81 -23.59 6.04 -3.25
C GLU A 81 -22.47 5.35 -2.45
N ILE A 82 -22.79 4.28 -1.71
CA ILE A 82 -21.81 3.51 -0.93
C ILE A 82 -20.78 2.87 -1.87
N HIS A 83 -21.22 2.20 -2.92
CA HIS A 83 -20.31 1.52 -3.83
C HIS A 83 -19.47 2.50 -4.67
N LEU A 84 -20.02 3.64 -5.07
CA LEU A 84 -19.22 4.67 -5.76
C LEU A 84 -18.17 5.29 -4.83
N LYS A 85 -18.44 5.40 -3.52
CA LYS A 85 -17.43 5.82 -2.55
C LYS A 85 -16.28 4.82 -2.49
N GLU A 86 -16.59 3.54 -2.34
CA GLU A 86 -15.60 2.44 -2.34
C GLU A 86 -14.82 2.41 -3.65
N LEU A 87 -15.49 2.55 -4.79
CA LEU A 87 -14.86 2.61 -6.10
C LEU A 87 -13.87 3.78 -6.22
N GLY A 88 -14.25 4.96 -5.70
CA GLY A 88 -13.38 6.13 -5.67
C GLY A 88 -12.14 5.97 -4.77
N GLU A 89 -12.28 5.28 -3.64
CA GLU A 89 -11.17 4.94 -2.74
C GLU A 89 -10.17 4.00 -3.44
N ASN A 90 -10.66 2.94 -4.09
CA ASN A 90 -9.81 1.99 -4.81
C ASN A 90 -9.02 2.67 -5.93
N ILE A 91 -9.66 3.56 -6.71
CA ILE A 91 -8.98 4.36 -7.75
C ILE A 91 -7.86 5.21 -7.15
N SER A 92 -8.14 5.86 -6.02
CA SER A 92 -7.15 6.71 -5.35
C SER A 92 -5.93 5.90 -4.91
N ILE A 93 -6.16 4.72 -4.31
CA ILE A 93 -5.08 3.81 -3.90
C ILE A 93 -4.28 3.35 -5.13
N ILE A 94 -4.95 2.89 -6.19
CA ILE A 94 -4.29 2.44 -7.42
C ILE A 94 -3.40 3.56 -7.99
N LYS A 95 -3.91 4.79 -8.09
CA LYS A 95 -3.16 5.91 -8.64
C LYS A 95 -1.94 6.28 -7.81
N GLN A 96 -2.06 6.24 -6.48
CA GLN A 96 -0.92 6.48 -5.59
C GLN A 96 0.15 5.39 -5.71
N GLU A 97 -0.24 4.12 -5.75
CA GLU A 97 0.68 3.00 -5.90
C GLU A 97 1.32 2.97 -7.31
N GLU A 98 0.60 3.36 -8.37
CA GLU A 98 1.15 3.56 -9.72
C GLU A 98 2.28 4.60 -9.73
N VAL A 99 2.13 5.68 -8.97
CA VAL A 99 3.19 6.69 -8.84
C VAL A 99 4.38 6.14 -8.07
N LYS A 100 4.17 5.48 -6.94
CA LYS A 100 5.26 4.81 -6.20
C LYS A 100 6.03 3.83 -7.09
N ARG A 101 5.32 3.06 -7.92
CA ARG A 101 5.92 2.14 -8.88
C ARG A 101 6.78 2.87 -9.92
N LYS A 102 6.25 3.93 -10.54
CA LYS A 102 7.00 4.75 -11.52
C LYS A 102 8.25 5.37 -10.89
N THR A 103 8.12 5.93 -9.70
CA THR A 103 9.26 6.46 -8.95
C THR A 103 10.31 5.37 -8.70
N ALA A 104 9.89 4.18 -8.26
CA ALA A 104 10.80 3.06 -8.07
C ALA A 104 11.49 2.63 -9.38
N GLU A 105 10.78 2.61 -10.50
CA GLU A 105 11.29 2.30 -11.84
C GLU A 105 12.33 3.32 -12.34
N GLU A 106 12.18 4.60 -12.00
CA GLU A 106 13.07 5.69 -12.41
C GLU A 106 14.34 5.80 -11.55
N LEU A 107 14.36 5.21 -10.34
CA LEU A 107 15.53 5.24 -9.47
C LEU A 107 16.74 4.54 -10.14
N PRO A 108 17.91 5.21 -10.25
CA PRO A 108 19.11 4.58 -10.78
C PRO A 108 19.61 3.50 -9.81
N ALA A 109 19.57 2.23 -10.22
CA ALA A 109 20.02 1.11 -9.40
C ALA A 109 21.44 0.68 -9.79
N PRO A 110 22.40 0.58 -8.85
CA PRO A 110 23.61 -0.21 -9.09
C PRO A 110 23.22 -1.69 -9.28
N GLU A 111 24.02 -2.45 -10.04
CA GLU A 111 23.72 -3.82 -10.52
C GLU A 111 23.20 -4.79 -9.43
N ILE A 112 23.67 -4.64 -8.18
CA ILE A 112 23.27 -5.43 -6.99
C ILE A 112 21.94 -4.97 -6.35
N ALA A 113 21.58 -3.68 -6.48
CA ALA A 113 20.30 -3.15 -6.00
C ALA A 113 19.14 -3.42 -6.99
N THR A 114 19.44 -3.91 -8.19
CA THR A 114 18.45 -4.24 -9.23
C THR A 114 17.46 -5.29 -8.75
N GLU A 115 17.92 -6.37 -8.10
CA GLU A 115 17.04 -7.43 -7.59
C GLU A 115 16.10 -6.94 -6.48
N LYS A 116 16.56 -6.04 -5.60
CA LYS A 116 15.72 -5.44 -4.54
C LYS A 116 14.72 -4.43 -5.09
N LYS A 117 15.15 -3.62 -6.05
CA LYS A 117 14.26 -2.73 -6.80
C LYS A 117 13.17 -3.53 -7.53
N GLU A 118 13.53 -4.64 -8.16
CA GLU A 118 12.57 -5.55 -8.80
C GLU A 118 11.59 -6.16 -7.79
N GLN A 119 12.06 -6.53 -6.59
CA GLN A 119 11.19 -7.03 -5.53
C GLN A 119 10.18 -5.96 -5.05
N VAL A 120 10.63 -4.74 -4.79
CA VAL A 120 9.75 -3.62 -4.40
C VAL A 120 8.72 -3.32 -5.50
N ILE A 121 9.17 -3.27 -6.76
CA ILE A 121 8.26 -3.09 -7.90
C ILE A 121 7.23 -4.21 -7.97
N LYS A 122 7.64 -5.46 -7.71
CA LYS A 122 6.75 -6.63 -7.70
C LYS A 122 5.71 -6.53 -6.58
N GLU A 123 6.10 -6.14 -5.37
CA GLU A 123 5.18 -5.96 -4.25
C GLU A 123 4.14 -4.87 -4.53
N ILE A 124 4.59 -3.72 -5.04
CA ILE A 124 3.69 -2.63 -5.47
C ILE A 124 2.75 -3.11 -6.59
N THR A 125 3.27 -3.89 -7.54
CA THR A 125 2.47 -4.43 -8.65
C THR A 125 1.40 -5.40 -8.19
N GLU A 126 1.70 -6.29 -7.24
CA GLU A 126 0.68 -7.19 -6.67
C GLU A 126 -0.37 -6.41 -5.88
N LYS A 127 0.04 -5.39 -5.11
CA LYS A 127 -0.92 -4.52 -4.40
C LYS A 127 -1.86 -3.76 -5.35
N ILE A 128 -1.33 -3.23 -6.45
CA ILE A 128 -2.15 -2.61 -7.51
C ILE A 128 -3.15 -3.63 -8.06
N LYS A 129 -2.71 -4.87 -8.31
CA LYS A 129 -3.56 -5.94 -8.85
C LYS A 129 -4.65 -6.38 -7.89
N GLU A 130 -4.35 -6.48 -6.59
CA GLU A 130 -5.34 -6.73 -5.55
C GLU A 130 -6.40 -5.64 -5.52
N GLU A 131 -6.00 -4.38 -5.65
CA GLU A 131 -6.92 -3.24 -5.62
C GLU A 131 -7.76 -3.16 -6.91
N GLN A 132 -7.20 -3.50 -8.06
CA GLN A 132 -7.94 -3.65 -9.32
C GLN A 132 -8.97 -4.78 -9.26
N GLN A 133 -8.68 -5.85 -8.53
CA GLN A 133 -9.63 -6.93 -8.29
C GLN A 133 -10.80 -6.44 -7.44
N LYS A 134 -10.54 -5.74 -6.33
CA LYS A 134 -11.61 -5.11 -5.52
C LYS A 134 -12.42 -4.12 -6.34
N GLN A 135 -11.76 -3.27 -7.15
CA GLN A 135 -12.42 -2.36 -8.07
C GLN A 135 -13.39 -3.11 -8.99
N THR A 136 -12.97 -4.26 -9.54
CA THR A 136 -13.80 -5.11 -10.40
C THR A 136 -15.02 -5.66 -9.67
N GLU A 137 -14.86 -6.11 -8.42
CA GLU A 137 -15.95 -6.62 -7.60
C GLU A 137 -16.98 -5.52 -7.28
N VAL A 138 -16.53 -4.32 -6.95
CA VAL A 138 -17.40 -3.16 -6.71
C VAL A 138 -18.17 -2.78 -7.98
N ARG A 139 -17.54 -2.79 -9.16
CA ARG A 139 -18.24 -2.56 -10.44
C ARG A 139 -19.39 -3.56 -10.63
N GLN A 140 -19.14 -4.84 -10.32
CA GLN A 140 -20.14 -5.90 -10.46
C GLN A 140 -21.31 -5.70 -9.50
N GLU A 141 -21.06 -5.29 -8.25
CA GLU A 141 -22.14 -5.02 -7.29
C GLU A 141 -22.97 -3.77 -7.67
N ILE A 142 -22.35 -2.72 -8.23
CA ILE A 142 -23.11 -1.57 -8.77
C ILE A 142 -24.00 -2.02 -9.92
N ALA A 143 -23.44 -2.75 -10.90
CA ALA A 143 -24.18 -3.25 -12.06
C ALA A 143 -25.35 -4.14 -11.63
N LYS A 144 -25.10 -5.08 -10.72
CA LYS A 144 -26.11 -5.96 -10.14
C LYS A 144 -27.22 -5.20 -9.41
N THR A 145 -26.86 -4.18 -8.62
CA THR A 145 -27.85 -3.35 -7.92
C THR A 145 -28.77 -2.62 -8.92
N ILE A 146 -28.23 -2.10 -10.02
CA ILE A 146 -29.00 -1.43 -11.07
C ILE A 146 -29.88 -2.45 -11.84
N GLU A 147 -29.37 -3.65 -12.10
CA GLU A 147 -30.15 -4.73 -12.72
C GLU A 147 -31.33 -5.16 -11.84
N GLU A 148 -31.11 -5.38 -10.54
CA GLU A 148 -32.18 -5.72 -9.58
C GLU A 148 -33.25 -4.64 -9.51
N ALA A 149 -32.84 -3.37 -9.55
CA ALA A 149 -33.75 -2.23 -9.62
C ALA A 149 -34.65 -2.27 -10.88
N LYS A 150 -34.06 -2.51 -12.04
CA LYS A 150 -34.80 -2.61 -13.31
C LYS A 150 -35.70 -3.84 -13.35
N GLU A 151 -35.25 -4.97 -12.79
CA GLU A 151 -36.05 -6.20 -12.68
C GLU A 151 -37.31 -5.98 -11.82
N LYS A 152 -37.19 -5.27 -10.69
CA LYS A 152 -38.35 -4.88 -9.86
C LYS A 152 -39.37 -4.04 -10.64
N ILE A 153 -38.90 -3.17 -11.54
CA ILE A 153 -39.78 -2.37 -12.42
C ILE A 153 -40.46 -3.27 -13.46
N ILE A 154 -39.74 -4.22 -14.07
CA ILE A 154 -40.33 -5.19 -15.01
C ILE A 154 -41.43 -6.01 -14.32
N GLN A 155 -41.22 -6.44 -13.07
CA GLN A 155 -42.21 -7.20 -12.30
C GLN A 155 -43.51 -6.42 -12.05
N ALA A 156 -43.47 -5.09 -12.06
CA ALA A 156 -44.66 -4.25 -11.93
C ALA A 156 -45.54 -4.20 -13.20
N LEU A 157 -45.04 -4.67 -14.36
CA LEU A 157 -45.79 -4.73 -15.62
C LEU A 157 -46.84 -5.86 -15.63
N PRO A 158 -47.96 -5.72 -16.35
CA PRO A 158 -48.88 -6.82 -16.63
C PRO A 158 -48.30 -7.81 -17.66
N GLU A 159 -48.78 -9.05 -17.68
CA GLU A 159 -48.51 -9.98 -18.80
C GLU A 159 -49.33 -9.58 -20.04
N PRO A 160 -48.80 -9.67 -21.28
CA PRO A 160 -47.50 -10.24 -21.69
C PRO A 160 -46.33 -9.25 -21.71
N LYS A 161 -46.53 -7.97 -21.32
CA LYS A 161 -45.53 -6.90 -21.43
C LYS A 161 -44.21 -7.19 -20.72
N ARG A 162 -44.22 -8.05 -19.69
CA ARG A 162 -43.00 -8.57 -19.06
C ARG A 162 -42.08 -9.29 -20.04
N GLN A 163 -42.62 -10.11 -20.95
CA GLN A 163 -41.85 -10.88 -21.92
C GLN A 163 -41.26 -9.98 -23.02
N GLU A 164 -41.96 -8.89 -23.35
CA GLU A 164 -41.48 -7.87 -24.29
C GLU A 164 -40.34 -7.02 -23.72
N ALA A 165 -40.13 -7.03 -22.39
CA ALA A 165 -39.12 -6.23 -21.70
C ALA A 165 -37.71 -6.87 -21.66
N GLU A 166 -37.59 -8.18 -21.96
CA GLU A 166 -36.31 -8.92 -22.01
C GLU A 166 -35.21 -8.26 -22.86
N PRO A 167 -35.44 -7.85 -24.13
CA PRO A 167 -34.41 -7.16 -24.92
C PRO A 167 -34.02 -5.79 -24.35
N VAL A 168 -34.89 -5.15 -23.57
CA VAL A 168 -34.63 -3.85 -22.93
C VAL A 168 -33.69 -4.01 -21.71
N LYS A 169 -33.71 -5.17 -21.04
CA LYS A 169 -32.83 -5.51 -19.92
C LYS A 169 -31.36 -5.58 -20.32
N ALA A 170 -31.03 -6.18 -21.46
CA ALA A 170 -29.64 -6.29 -21.94
C ALA A 170 -29.01 -4.93 -22.32
N ALA A 171 -29.80 -3.99 -22.87
CA ALA A 171 -29.34 -2.63 -23.15
C ALA A 171 -29.07 -1.83 -21.86
N ALA A 172 -29.74 -2.21 -20.77
CA ALA A 172 -29.63 -1.55 -19.48
C ALA A 172 -28.31 -1.86 -18.73
N VAL A 173 -27.72 -3.04 -18.96
CA VAL A 173 -26.40 -3.41 -18.41
C VAL A 173 -25.30 -2.52 -18.98
N LYS A 174 -25.33 -2.31 -20.30
CA LYS A 174 -24.37 -1.43 -21.00
C LYS A 174 -24.45 0.02 -20.53
N GLY A 175 -25.65 0.51 -20.20
CA GLY A 175 -25.82 1.87 -19.66
C GLY A 175 -25.15 2.03 -18.29
N ALA A 176 -25.32 1.04 -17.40
CA ALA A 176 -24.66 1.03 -16.09
C ALA A 176 -23.13 0.99 -16.21
N GLU A 177 -22.60 0.11 -17.07
CA GLU A 177 -21.15 0.01 -17.34
C GLU A 177 -20.56 1.34 -17.86
N GLN A 178 -21.29 2.06 -18.71
CA GLN A 178 -20.87 3.36 -19.23
C GLN A 178 -20.81 4.43 -18.14
N LEU A 179 -21.82 4.50 -17.27
CA LEU A 179 -21.86 5.45 -16.16
C LEU A 179 -20.72 5.18 -15.16
N ILE A 180 -20.46 3.91 -14.86
CA ILE A 180 -19.34 3.50 -14.01
C ILE A 180 -18.01 3.90 -14.67
N ALA A 181 -17.80 3.57 -15.95
CA ALA A 181 -16.56 3.92 -16.65
C ALA A 181 -16.30 5.43 -16.70
N GLN A 182 -17.36 6.24 -16.82
CA GLN A 182 -17.27 7.69 -16.80
C GLN A 182 -16.85 8.21 -15.43
N PHE A 183 -17.49 7.73 -14.35
CA PHE A 183 -17.12 8.06 -12.98
C PHE A 183 -15.64 7.78 -12.73
N GLU A 184 -15.16 6.59 -13.09
CA GLU A 184 -13.78 6.20 -12.85
C GLU A 184 -12.78 7.03 -13.62
N THR A 185 -13.13 7.40 -14.86
CA THR A 185 -12.31 8.29 -15.69
C THR A 185 -12.18 9.66 -15.03
N ASN A 186 -13.27 10.20 -14.50
CA ASN A 186 -13.29 11.53 -13.90
C ASN A 186 -12.58 11.54 -12.53
N VAL A 187 -12.87 10.57 -11.66
CA VAL A 187 -12.15 10.40 -10.39
C VAL A 187 -10.66 10.15 -10.63
N GLY A 188 -10.31 9.33 -11.62
CA GLY A 188 -8.92 9.07 -12.01
C GLY A 188 -8.19 10.35 -12.43
N LYS A 189 -8.84 11.23 -13.19
CA LYS A 189 -8.27 12.54 -13.56
C LYS A 189 -8.07 13.45 -12.35
N HIS A 190 -9.03 13.50 -11.42
CA HIS A 190 -8.89 14.27 -10.18
C HIS A 190 -7.72 13.78 -9.32
N GLU A 191 -7.49 12.46 -9.28
CA GLU A 191 -6.33 11.89 -8.61
C GLU A 191 -5.01 12.17 -9.32
N GLU A 192 -4.97 12.08 -10.65
CA GLU A 192 -3.77 12.42 -11.43
C GLU A 192 -3.38 13.89 -11.27
N GLU A 193 -4.36 14.80 -11.23
CA GLU A 193 -4.16 16.23 -10.94
C GLU A 193 -3.57 16.42 -9.53
N LYS A 194 -4.17 15.78 -8.51
CA LYS A 194 -3.67 15.82 -7.11
C LYS A 194 -2.24 15.31 -7.00
N ILE A 195 -1.94 14.18 -7.64
CA ILE A 195 -0.62 13.54 -7.52
C ILE A 195 0.45 14.30 -8.32
N GLY A 196 0.13 14.78 -9.52
CA GLY A 196 1.06 15.57 -10.32
C GLY A 196 1.47 16.86 -9.61
N GLU A 197 0.53 17.50 -8.92
CA GLU A 197 0.80 18.71 -8.17
C GLU A 197 1.50 18.43 -6.83
N ALA A 198 1.09 17.41 -6.08
CA ALA A 198 1.77 16.99 -4.86
C ALA A 198 3.22 16.57 -5.11
N ALA A 199 3.51 15.86 -6.21
CA ALA A 199 4.87 15.49 -6.61
C ALA A 199 5.70 16.74 -6.98
N SER A 200 5.08 17.74 -7.62
CA SER A 200 5.76 19.00 -7.94
C SER A 200 6.08 19.85 -6.70
N VAL A 201 5.27 19.75 -5.64
CA VAL A 201 5.49 20.42 -4.35
C VAL A 201 6.49 19.63 -3.48
N ALA A 202 6.42 18.30 -3.47
CA ALA A 202 7.27 17.43 -2.67
C ALA A 202 8.71 17.30 -3.18
N ALA A 203 8.95 17.57 -4.47
CA ALA A 203 10.29 17.55 -5.06
C ALA A 203 10.91 18.96 -5.19
N LYS A 204 10.16 20.01 -4.82
CA LYS A 204 10.65 21.38 -4.89
C LYS A 204 11.48 21.67 -3.65
N ASP A 205 12.61 22.31 -3.87
CA ASP A 205 13.59 22.73 -2.86
C ASP A 205 13.97 24.16 -3.26
N SER A 206 13.29 25.13 -2.64
CA SER A 206 13.25 26.52 -3.14
C SER A 206 14.49 27.31 -2.79
N ASP A 207 15.14 27.00 -1.69
CA ASP A 207 16.39 27.62 -1.22
C ASP A 207 17.62 26.73 -1.41
N LYS A 208 17.43 25.48 -1.86
CA LYS A 208 18.48 24.55 -2.33
C LYS A 208 19.41 24.09 -1.23
N ASP A 209 18.79 23.87 -0.09
CA ASP A 209 19.40 23.58 1.19
C ASP A 209 19.55 22.05 1.40
N GLY A 210 18.91 21.26 0.52
CA GLY A 210 18.96 19.81 0.54
C GLY A 210 17.79 19.15 1.27
N MET A 211 16.85 19.93 1.78
CA MET A 211 15.53 19.52 2.23
C MET A 211 14.45 20.01 1.26
N SER A 212 13.38 19.24 1.06
CA SER A 212 12.29 19.70 0.18
C SER A 212 11.36 20.69 0.87
N ASP A 213 10.75 21.62 0.12
CA ASP A 213 9.71 22.56 0.57
C ASP A 213 8.64 21.82 1.40
N TYR A 214 8.30 20.59 0.99
CA TYR A 214 7.34 19.76 1.70
C TYR A 214 7.86 19.27 3.06
N GLU A 215 9.09 18.78 3.15
CA GLU A 215 9.69 18.36 4.41
C GLU A 215 9.83 19.53 5.38
N GLU A 216 10.29 20.67 4.88
CA GLU A 216 10.43 21.90 5.63
C GLU A 216 9.09 22.35 6.22
N ILE A 217 8.04 22.41 5.40
CA ILE A 217 6.73 22.88 5.85
C ILE A 217 6.03 21.87 6.76
N PHE A 218 5.98 20.59 6.37
CA PHE A 218 5.09 19.61 6.99
C PHE A 218 5.77 18.75 8.06
N ARG A 219 7.10 18.63 8.05
CA ARG A 219 7.82 17.74 8.96
C ARG A 219 8.65 18.50 9.99
N PHE A 220 9.33 19.57 9.58
CA PHE A 220 10.26 20.30 10.45
C PHE A 220 9.79 21.72 10.81
N ASN A 221 8.80 22.23 10.09
CA ASN A 221 8.17 23.54 10.29
C ASN A 221 9.17 24.71 10.13
N THR A 222 10.13 24.55 9.21
CA THR A 222 11.14 25.52 8.78
C THR A 222 10.66 26.37 7.59
N ASP A 223 11.39 27.42 7.24
CA ASP A 223 11.12 28.32 6.12
C ASP A 223 11.70 27.75 4.82
N PRO A 224 10.86 27.33 3.85
CA PRO A 224 11.33 26.74 2.59
C PRO A 224 12.11 27.70 1.68
N PHE A 225 12.21 28.97 2.06
CA PHE A 225 12.98 29.99 1.33
C PHE A 225 14.21 30.47 2.11
N ALA A 226 14.49 29.88 3.27
CA ALA A 226 15.63 30.24 4.09
C ALA A 226 16.48 29.01 4.39
N ILE A 227 17.67 29.00 3.79
CA ILE A 227 18.71 27.99 4.00
C ILE A 227 18.97 27.73 5.50
N ASP A 228 18.71 28.71 6.37
CA ASP A 228 18.90 28.69 7.83
C ASP A 228 17.68 29.39 8.47
N SER A 229 16.77 28.61 9.04
CA SER A 229 15.47 29.09 9.52
C SER A 229 15.50 29.76 10.89
N ASP A 230 16.43 29.38 11.76
CA ASP A 230 16.56 29.99 13.09
C ASP A 230 17.66 31.06 13.17
N GLY A 231 18.46 31.18 12.12
CA GLY A 231 19.44 32.22 11.90
C GLY A 231 20.69 32.07 12.75
N ASP A 232 20.98 30.87 13.24
CA ASP A 232 22.15 30.59 14.06
C ASP A 232 23.43 30.28 13.25
N GLY A 233 23.29 30.20 11.93
CA GLY A 233 24.35 29.94 10.96
C GLY A 233 24.39 28.50 10.46
N PHE A 234 23.45 27.64 10.87
CA PHE A 234 23.32 26.26 10.43
C PHE A 234 22.24 26.10 9.39
N ASN A 235 22.47 25.18 8.46
CA ASN A 235 21.52 24.92 7.39
C ASN A 235 20.46 23.92 7.85
N ASP A 236 19.17 24.18 7.61
CA ASP A 236 18.08 23.34 8.10
C ASP A 236 18.21 21.89 7.63
N GLY A 237 18.47 21.68 6.33
CA GLY A 237 18.70 20.36 5.75
C GLY A 237 19.88 19.63 6.39
N VAL A 238 20.97 20.34 6.69
CA VAL A 238 22.15 19.80 7.38
C VAL A 238 21.85 19.47 8.83
N GLU A 239 21.11 20.33 9.55
CA GLU A 239 20.72 20.11 10.93
C GLU A 239 19.82 18.89 11.05
N VAL A 240 18.80 18.80 10.21
CA VAL A 240 17.91 17.64 10.13
C VAL A 240 18.69 16.38 9.76
N ALA A 241 19.58 16.46 8.76
CA ALA A 241 20.45 15.34 8.39
C ALA A 241 21.41 14.94 9.52
N SER A 242 21.73 15.86 10.43
CA SER A 242 22.61 15.70 11.59
C SER A 242 21.86 15.42 12.90
N GLY A 243 20.52 15.36 12.85
CA GLY A 243 19.65 15.08 14.01
C GLY A 243 19.47 16.25 14.98
N TYR A 244 19.79 17.47 14.56
CA TYR A 244 19.51 18.71 15.27
C TYR A 244 18.14 19.28 14.87
N ASN A 245 17.65 20.22 15.67
CA ASN A 245 16.37 20.86 15.43
C ASN A 245 16.60 22.17 14.68
N PRO A 246 16.18 22.29 13.41
CA PRO A 246 16.42 23.46 12.55
C PRO A 246 15.63 24.72 12.94
N LEU A 247 15.14 24.75 14.18
CA LEU A 247 14.35 25.83 14.77
C LEU A 247 14.85 26.19 16.18
N ASP A 248 15.96 25.58 16.63
CA ASP A 248 16.52 25.80 17.97
C ASP A 248 17.97 26.30 17.88
N PRO A 249 18.19 27.62 18.02
CA PRO A 249 19.48 28.23 17.75
C PRO A 249 20.54 27.75 18.75
N SER A 250 21.56 27.03 18.26
CA SER A 250 22.62 26.41 19.05
C SER A 250 23.99 27.07 18.78
N PRO A 251 24.50 27.91 19.69
CA PRO A 251 25.77 28.63 19.51
C PRO A 251 27.05 27.75 19.64
N ALA A 252 26.94 26.42 19.67
CA ALA A 252 28.07 25.49 19.83
C ALA A 252 28.47 24.78 18.54
N ASP A 253 27.81 25.09 17.43
CA ASP A 253 28.06 24.43 16.18
C ASP A 253 29.01 25.34 15.35
N GLN A 254 30.19 24.84 15.06
CA GLN A 254 31.12 25.45 14.13
C GLN A 254 31.81 24.29 13.44
N ILE A 255 31.24 23.84 12.32
CA ILE A 255 31.93 22.89 11.46
C ILE A 255 33.03 23.66 10.72
N VAL A 256 34.23 23.61 11.28
CA VAL A 256 35.44 23.88 10.51
C VAL A 256 35.72 22.64 9.67
N TYR A 257 35.58 22.76 8.35
CA TYR A 257 36.13 21.78 7.43
C TYR A 257 37.66 21.82 7.52
N GLU A 258 38.26 20.83 8.19
CA GLU A 258 39.62 20.47 7.82
C GLU A 258 39.53 19.62 6.55
N GLU A 259 40.09 20.14 5.45
CA GLU A 259 40.33 19.33 4.26
C GLU A 259 41.01 18.02 4.69
N PRO A 260 40.50 16.86 4.25
CA PRO A 260 41.25 15.63 4.41
C PRO A 260 42.61 15.87 3.78
N LYS A 261 43.70 15.77 4.55
CA LYS A 261 45.00 15.57 3.94
C LYS A 261 44.85 14.34 3.06
N ALA A 262 44.77 14.59 1.76
CA ALA A 262 44.49 13.58 0.76
C ALA A 262 45.40 12.37 1.04
N PRO A 263 44.87 11.17 1.30
CA PRO A 263 45.59 10.01 0.84
C PRO A 263 45.65 10.15 -0.69
N GLU A 264 46.84 9.92 -1.26
CA GLU A 264 47.08 10.05 -2.70
C GLU A 264 45.87 9.59 -3.53
N ALA A 265 45.46 10.45 -4.46
CA ALA A 265 44.30 10.26 -5.30
C ALA A 265 44.21 8.81 -5.82
N GLY A 266 43.13 8.11 -5.47
CA GLY A 266 42.72 6.90 -6.20
C GLY A 266 42.38 5.63 -5.41
N VAL A 267 42.37 5.61 -4.08
CA VAL A 267 41.98 4.38 -3.35
C VAL A 267 40.86 4.63 -2.34
N VAL A 268 39.64 4.23 -2.74
CA VAL A 268 38.57 3.88 -1.80
C VAL A 268 39.12 2.79 -0.89
N GLN A 269 39.04 2.93 0.43
CA GLN A 269 39.35 1.86 1.37
C GLN A 269 38.05 1.14 1.77
N PRO A 270 37.55 0.15 0.99
CA PRO A 270 36.30 -0.56 1.28
C PRO A 270 36.32 -1.36 2.59
N GLN A 271 37.47 -1.45 3.28
CA GLN A 271 37.60 -2.13 4.57
C GLN A 271 37.31 -1.22 5.78
N THR A 272 37.17 0.10 5.59
CA THR A 272 37.00 1.07 6.69
C THR A 272 35.54 1.26 7.08
N PHE A 273 34.61 1.09 6.14
CA PHE A 273 33.17 1.25 6.37
C PHE A 273 32.51 -0.12 6.54
N LYS A 274 31.90 -0.35 7.69
CA LYS A 274 31.29 -1.65 8.00
C LYS A 274 30.15 -1.48 8.99
N VAL A 275 29.03 -2.15 8.73
CA VAL A 275 28.06 -2.47 9.79
C VAL A 275 28.56 -3.76 10.45
N GLU A 276 28.88 -3.69 11.74
CA GLU A 276 29.49 -4.81 12.46
C GLU A 276 28.46 -5.66 13.19
N GLU A 277 27.42 -5.05 13.75
CA GLU A 277 26.44 -5.72 14.60
C GLU A 277 25.08 -5.02 14.51
N VAL A 278 24.01 -5.82 14.47
CA VAL A 278 22.63 -5.39 14.73
C VAL A 278 22.09 -6.25 15.86
N LYS A 279 21.68 -5.62 16.95
CA LYS A 279 21.24 -6.31 18.17
C LYS A 279 19.88 -5.80 18.63
N VAL A 280 18.95 -6.73 18.87
CA VAL A 280 17.69 -6.41 19.54
C VAL A 280 17.97 -6.09 21.02
N VAL A 281 17.56 -4.91 21.47
CA VAL A 281 17.75 -4.47 22.86
C VAL A 281 16.43 -4.40 23.65
N GLU A 282 15.29 -4.28 22.97
CA GLU A 282 13.98 -4.25 23.63
C GLU A 282 12.90 -4.95 22.79
N LYS A 283 12.08 -5.78 23.44
CA LYS A 283 10.89 -6.42 22.89
C LYS A 283 9.66 -6.05 23.74
N ALA A 284 8.49 -5.95 23.11
CA ALA A 284 7.20 -5.77 23.77
C ALA A 284 6.21 -6.85 23.34
N LYS A 285 5.17 -7.10 24.15
CA LYS A 285 4.06 -7.99 23.77
C LYS A 285 2.85 -7.17 23.34
N THR A 286 2.25 -7.55 22.22
CA THR A 286 0.98 -6.99 21.76
C THR A 286 -0.19 -7.53 22.59
N GLU A 287 -1.36 -6.91 22.45
CA GLU A 287 -2.61 -7.38 23.09
C GLU A 287 -3.00 -8.80 22.66
N THR A 288 -2.55 -9.24 21.48
CA THR A 288 -2.73 -10.60 20.96
C THR A 288 -1.67 -11.60 21.46
N GLY A 289 -0.70 -11.13 22.25
CA GLY A 289 0.38 -11.94 22.83
C GLY A 289 1.60 -12.14 21.91
N ALA A 290 1.63 -11.52 20.72
CA ALA A 290 2.78 -11.57 19.82
C ALA A 290 3.91 -10.67 20.35
N GLU A 291 5.17 -11.11 20.21
CA GLU A 291 6.32 -10.29 20.56
C GLU A 291 6.70 -9.39 19.37
N VAL A 292 6.80 -8.08 19.59
CA VAL A 292 7.30 -7.09 18.62
C VAL A 292 8.59 -6.47 19.11
N ILE A 293 9.51 -6.16 18.19
CA ILE A 293 10.78 -5.52 18.53
C ILE A 293 10.57 -4.01 18.65
N LYS A 294 10.90 -3.44 19.81
CA LYS A 294 10.73 -2.01 20.10
C LYS A 294 12.01 -1.21 19.94
N LYS A 295 13.16 -1.82 20.21
CA LYS A 295 14.46 -1.14 20.02
C LYS A 295 15.53 -2.09 19.54
N MET A 296 16.37 -1.56 18.66
CA MET A 296 17.59 -2.22 18.17
C MET A 296 18.78 -1.28 18.28
N GLU A 297 19.94 -1.86 18.54
CA GLU A 297 21.23 -1.18 18.53
C GLU A 297 22.03 -1.66 17.31
N ILE A 298 22.53 -0.71 16.54
CA ILE A 298 23.31 -0.94 15.32
C ILE A 298 24.69 -0.35 15.54
N LYS A 299 25.74 -1.14 15.35
CA LYS A 299 27.13 -0.72 15.52
C LYS A 299 27.92 -0.91 14.24
N GLY A 300 28.97 -0.10 14.08
CA GLY A 300 29.93 -0.32 13.03
C GLY A 300 31.14 0.60 13.01
N ARG A 301 31.78 0.67 11.85
CA ARG A 301 33.01 1.42 11.57
C ARG A 301 32.87 2.42 10.43
N ALA A 302 33.61 3.52 10.56
CA ALA A 302 33.83 4.54 9.54
C ALA A 302 35.22 5.18 9.75
N LEU A 303 35.52 6.26 9.02
CA LEU A 303 36.75 7.02 9.25
C LEU A 303 36.71 7.65 10.67
N PRO A 304 37.81 7.62 11.43
CA PRO A 304 37.87 8.26 12.75
C PRO A 304 37.46 9.73 12.73
N ASN A 305 36.62 10.11 13.69
CA ASN A 305 36.06 11.47 13.81
C ASN A 305 35.27 11.96 12.58
N SER A 306 34.89 11.08 11.64
CA SER A 306 34.07 11.44 10.49
C SER A 306 32.59 11.23 10.74
N PHE A 307 31.76 11.86 9.92
CA PHE A 307 30.34 11.52 9.82
C PHE A 307 30.16 10.34 8.85
N VAL A 308 29.13 9.54 9.10
CA VAL A 308 28.72 8.41 8.26
C VAL A 308 27.19 8.31 8.24
N THR A 309 26.61 8.13 7.07
CA THR A 309 25.17 8.00 6.87
C THR A 309 24.77 6.52 6.84
N ILE A 310 23.87 6.13 7.72
CA ILE A 310 23.26 4.80 7.85
C ILE A 310 21.97 4.77 7.02
N TYR A 311 21.84 3.79 6.14
CA TYR A 311 20.65 3.53 5.34
C TYR A 311 20.04 2.20 5.78
N ILE A 312 18.76 2.19 6.18
CA ILE A 312 18.01 1.00 6.61
C ILE A 312 16.82 0.77 5.66
N TYR A 313 16.78 -0.38 4.97
CA TYR A 313 15.86 -0.69 3.88
C TYR A 313 14.76 -1.68 4.29
N SER A 314 13.77 -1.15 5.03
CA SER A 314 12.48 -1.80 5.35
C SER A 314 11.36 -0.81 5.09
N LEU A 315 11.58 0.39 5.63
CA LEU A 315 11.04 1.69 5.26
C LEU A 315 12.27 2.59 5.22
N PRO A 316 12.60 3.31 4.13
CA PRO A 316 13.89 3.98 4.03
C PRO A 316 14.09 4.93 5.20
N ILE A 317 14.99 4.57 6.10
CA ILE A 317 15.45 5.42 7.21
C ILE A 317 16.88 5.78 6.87
N ILE A 318 17.15 7.08 6.86
CA ILE A 318 18.46 7.67 6.56
C ILE A 318 18.84 8.49 7.79
N VAL A 319 19.95 8.13 8.42
CA VAL A 319 20.44 8.79 9.65
C VAL A 319 21.93 8.99 9.55
N THR A 320 22.44 10.17 9.88
CA THR A 320 23.89 10.42 9.97
C THR A 320 24.36 10.32 11.41
N VAL A 321 25.44 9.58 11.65
CA VAL A 321 26.08 9.47 12.96
C VAL A 321 27.56 9.84 12.87
N LYS A 322 28.11 10.39 13.97
CA LYS A 322 29.54 10.67 14.07
C LYS A 322 30.29 9.44 14.61
N ALA A 323 31.35 9.05 13.92
CA ALA A 323 32.28 8.05 14.41
C ALA A 323 33.26 8.64 15.43
N ASP A 324 33.63 7.86 16.43
CA ASP A 324 34.55 8.26 17.48
C ASP A 324 36.01 8.37 16.99
N ALA A 325 36.93 8.69 17.91
CA ALA A 325 38.35 8.81 17.61
C ALA A 325 39.02 7.50 17.13
N ASN A 326 38.34 6.36 17.25
CA ASN A 326 38.77 5.06 16.76
C ASN A 326 37.95 4.60 15.53
N GLY A 327 37.07 5.47 15.02
CA GLY A 327 36.20 5.17 13.89
C GLY A 327 35.00 4.27 14.22
N ALA A 328 34.68 4.06 15.49
CA ALA A 328 33.49 3.29 15.89
C ALA A 328 32.25 4.19 16.00
N TRP A 329 31.09 3.67 15.64
CA TRP A 329 29.80 4.37 15.77
C TRP A 329 28.71 3.43 16.30
N THR A 330 27.66 4.01 16.89
CA THR A 330 26.49 3.29 17.39
C THR A 330 25.23 4.12 17.14
N TYR A 331 24.16 3.47 16.74
CA TYR A 331 22.83 4.06 16.54
C TYR A 331 21.77 3.19 17.21
N THR A 332 20.81 3.81 17.90
CA THR A 332 19.65 3.12 18.47
C THR A 332 18.43 3.42 17.62
N LEU A 333 17.89 2.38 16.99
CA LEU A 333 16.62 2.45 16.27
C LEU A 333 15.48 2.12 17.24
N ASP A 334 14.56 3.06 17.44
CA ASP A 334 13.36 2.94 18.29
C ASP A 334 12.06 2.85 17.49
N LYS A 335 12.18 2.70 16.17
CA LYS A 335 11.07 2.46 15.25
C LYS A 335 10.85 0.97 15.04
N GLU A 336 9.59 0.56 15.09
CA GLU A 336 9.16 -0.79 14.74
C GLU A 336 9.42 -1.03 13.24
N LEU A 337 10.06 -2.14 12.93
CA LEU A 337 10.27 -2.59 11.55
C LEU A 337 9.26 -3.70 11.25
N ASP A 338 8.76 -3.71 10.02
CA ASP A 338 7.90 -4.79 9.55
C ASP A 338 8.62 -6.14 9.63
N ASP A 339 7.87 -7.23 9.74
CA ASP A 339 8.44 -8.57 9.68
C ASP A 339 9.07 -8.82 8.31
N GLY A 340 10.29 -9.37 8.28
CA GLY A 340 10.98 -9.67 7.03
C GLY A 340 12.48 -9.53 7.12
N GLU A 341 13.15 -9.72 5.98
CA GLU A 341 14.58 -9.47 5.84
C GLU A 341 14.83 -7.99 5.55
N HIS A 342 15.74 -7.40 6.31
CA HIS A 342 16.11 -5.99 6.22
C HIS A 342 17.58 -5.84 5.87
N GLU A 343 17.92 -4.73 5.23
CA GLU A 343 19.30 -4.41 4.87
C GLU A 343 19.74 -3.08 5.48
N ILE A 344 20.97 -3.06 5.99
CA ILE A 344 21.64 -1.85 6.43
C ILE A 344 22.95 -1.69 5.67
N TYR A 345 23.25 -0.50 5.16
CA TYR A 345 24.60 -0.15 4.80
C TYR A 345 24.93 1.26 5.27
N VAL A 346 26.22 1.57 5.31
CA VAL A 346 26.70 2.91 5.63
C VAL A 346 27.42 3.53 4.44
N ALA A 347 27.27 4.83 4.27
CA ALA A 347 27.97 5.59 3.23
C ALA A 347 28.47 6.93 3.75
N THR A 348 29.46 7.47 3.06
CA THR A 348 29.93 8.85 3.22
C THR A 348 29.71 9.58 1.91
N THR A 349 29.35 10.85 2.02
CA THR A 349 29.18 11.75 0.88
C THR A 349 30.26 12.82 0.91
N ASP A 350 30.65 13.31 -0.25
CA ASP A 350 31.46 14.52 -0.35
C ASP A 350 30.61 15.78 -0.10
N ASN A 351 31.25 16.95 -0.10
CA ASN A 351 30.59 18.26 0.09
C ASN A 351 29.60 18.64 -1.04
N THR A 352 29.44 17.80 -2.06
CA THR A 352 28.44 17.95 -3.11
C THR A 352 27.27 16.96 -2.95
N GLY A 353 27.25 16.19 -1.86
CA GLY A 353 26.24 15.16 -1.60
C GLY A 353 26.47 13.86 -2.36
N LYS A 354 27.56 13.73 -3.13
CA LYS A 354 27.86 12.52 -3.89
C LYS A 354 28.50 11.47 -2.99
N ILE A 355 28.01 10.23 -3.05
CA ILE A 355 28.59 9.12 -2.28
C ILE A 355 30.06 8.91 -2.65
N ALA A 356 30.94 9.15 -1.70
CA ALA A 356 32.38 9.02 -1.80
C ALA A 356 32.86 7.59 -1.46
N ALA A 357 32.20 6.93 -0.50
CA ALA A 357 32.47 5.53 -0.14
C ALA A 357 31.27 4.90 0.59
N LYS A 358 31.09 3.57 0.49
CA LYS A 358 30.05 2.82 1.20
C LYS A 358 30.51 1.44 1.67
N SER A 359 29.86 0.89 2.70
CA SER A 359 30.07 -0.48 3.17
C SER A 359 29.40 -1.51 2.26
N ALA A 360 29.76 -2.78 2.45
CA ALA A 360 28.89 -3.88 2.05
C ALA A 360 27.57 -3.83 2.86
N PRO A 361 26.44 -4.26 2.27
CA PRO A 361 25.19 -4.38 3.00
C PRO A 361 25.27 -5.47 4.07
N PHE A 362 24.66 -5.20 5.21
CA PHE A 362 24.45 -6.11 6.32
C PHE A 362 22.96 -6.47 6.37
N THR A 363 22.65 -7.73 6.10
CA THR A 363 21.28 -8.23 6.15
C THR A 363 20.96 -8.78 7.53
N PHE A 364 19.74 -8.52 8.01
CA PHE A 364 19.24 -9.04 9.27
C PHE A 364 17.74 -9.30 9.19
N ALA A 365 17.26 -10.30 9.91
CA ALA A 365 15.84 -10.55 10.10
C ALA A 365 15.54 -10.39 11.60
N PRO A 366 14.83 -9.33 12.03
CA PRO A 366 14.41 -9.15 13.41
C PRO A 366 13.38 -10.24 13.74
N SER A 367 13.86 -11.40 14.20
CA SER A 367 12.99 -12.53 14.52
C SER A 367 12.18 -12.24 15.80
N ALA A 368 10.88 -12.03 15.64
CA ALA A 368 9.90 -12.49 16.59
C ALA A 368 9.74 -14.00 16.36
N GLU A 369 10.04 -14.84 17.36
CA GLU A 369 9.74 -16.26 17.25
C GLU A 369 8.24 -16.38 16.91
N VAL A 370 7.93 -16.93 15.74
CA VAL A 370 6.56 -17.27 15.34
C VAL A 370 5.93 -18.04 16.51
N PRO A 371 4.78 -17.62 17.06
CA PRO A 371 4.09 -18.45 18.02
C PRO A 371 3.82 -19.77 17.32
N SER A 372 4.32 -20.86 17.89
CA SER A 372 4.10 -22.21 17.38
C SER A 372 2.61 -22.54 17.47
N PHE A 373 1.81 -22.12 16.50
CA PHE A 373 0.45 -22.60 16.33
C PHE A 373 0.47 -23.96 15.61
N LEU A 374 1.18 -24.94 16.19
CA LEU A 374 0.73 -26.32 16.03
C LEU A 374 -0.40 -26.52 17.02
N SER A 375 -1.57 -25.99 16.68
CA SER A 375 -2.80 -26.42 17.34
C SER A 375 -2.94 -27.91 17.04
N THR A 376 -2.71 -28.72 18.07
CA THR A 376 -2.81 -30.18 18.15
C THR A 376 -4.06 -30.78 17.49
N THR A 377 -5.08 -29.97 17.22
CA THR A 377 -6.30 -30.30 16.48
C THR A 377 -6.05 -30.84 15.06
N TYR A 378 -5.09 -30.30 14.30
CA TYR A 378 -4.85 -30.72 12.90
C TYR A 378 -4.13 -32.08 12.82
N LEU A 379 -3.27 -32.40 13.79
CA LEU A 379 -2.60 -33.70 13.87
C LEU A 379 -3.59 -34.82 14.25
N ILE A 380 -4.53 -34.55 15.15
CA ILE A 380 -5.55 -35.52 15.56
C ILE A 380 -6.52 -35.82 14.40
N LEU A 381 -6.94 -34.81 13.63
CA LEU A 381 -7.82 -34.98 12.47
C LEU A 381 -7.17 -35.81 11.35
N THR A 382 -5.89 -35.56 11.05
CA THR A 382 -5.17 -36.30 10.00
C THR A 382 -4.88 -37.76 10.39
N LEU A 383 -4.49 -38.02 11.64
CA LEU A 383 -4.33 -39.40 12.14
C LEU A 383 -5.65 -40.17 12.18
N SER A 384 -6.76 -39.51 12.54
CA SER A 384 -8.10 -40.14 12.54
C SER A 384 -8.56 -40.51 11.13
N LEU A 385 -8.29 -39.66 10.13
CA LEU A 385 -8.62 -39.93 8.73
C LEU A 385 -7.82 -41.10 8.17
N ILE A 386 -6.52 -41.20 8.48
CA ILE A 386 -5.67 -42.31 8.02
C ILE A 386 -6.12 -43.64 8.66
N ALA A 387 -6.43 -43.64 9.96
CA ALA A 387 -6.96 -44.82 10.64
C ALA A 387 -8.30 -45.27 10.05
N PHE A 388 -9.18 -44.33 9.69
CA PHE A 388 -10.45 -44.65 9.03
C PHE A 388 -10.25 -45.28 7.64
N ILE A 389 -9.36 -44.73 6.82
CA ILE A 389 -9.08 -45.26 5.47
C ILE A 389 -8.49 -46.67 5.54
N LEU A 390 -7.55 -46.93 6.47
CA LEU A 390 -6.96 -48.25 6.66
C LEU A 390 -7.99 -49.27 7.18
N GLY A 391 -8.87 -48.86 8.09
CA GLY A 391 -9.96 -49.70 8.60
C GLY A 391 -10.94 -50.13 7.50
N VAL A 392 -11.35 -49.18 6.64
CA VAL A 392 -12.24 -49.48 5.49
C VAL A 392 -11.55 -50.40 4.48
N GLY A 393 -10.26 -50.18 4.20
CA GLY A 393 -9.48 -51.03 3.30
C GLY A 393 -9.41 -52.48 3.75
N LEU A 394 -9.15 -52.73 5.04
CA LEU A 394 -9.11 -54.08 5.61
C LEU A 394 -10.48 -54.76 5.60
N LEU A 395 -11.56 -54.02 5.85
CA LEU A 395 -12.93 -54.53 5.76
C LEU A 395 -13.27 -55.01 4.34
N VAL A 396 -12.90 -54.23 3.32
CA VAL A 396 -13.13 -54.58 1.90
C VAL A 396 -12.33 -55.82 1.51
N ILE A 397 -11.07 -55.92 1.94
CA ILE A 397 -10.23 -57.10 1.68
C ILE A 397 -10.84 -58.34 2.34
N GLY A 398 -11.32 -58.24 3.58
CA GLY A 398 -12.00 -59.34 4.29
C GLY A 398 -13.29 -59.80 3.61
N LEU A 399 -14.08 -58.86 3.06
CA LEU A 399 -15.29 -59.19 2.30
C LEU A 399 -14.95 -59.89 0.97
N LEU A 400 -13.85 -59.49 0.31
CA LEU A 400 -13.41 -60.10 -0.94
C LEU A 400 -12.84 -61.51 -0.73
N THR A 401 -12.12 -61.77 0.36
CA THR A 401 -11.60 -63.11 0.69
C THR A 401 -12.74 -64.07 1.06
N MET A 402 -13.72 -63.62 1.85
CA MET A 402 -14.91 -64.42 2.16
C MET A 402 -15.75 -64.77 0.92
N LYS A 403 -15.82 -63.87 -0.08
CA LYS A 403 -16.51 -64.16 -1.34
C LYS A 403 -15.78 -65.20 -2.19
N ARG A 404 -14.44 -65.24 -2.10
CA ARG A 404 -13.59 -66.19 -2.85
C ARG A 404 -13.66 -67.60 -2.30
N GLU A 405 -13.74 -67.77 -0.98
CA GLU A 405 -13.89 -69.10 -0.34
C GLU A 405 -15.25 -69.75 -0.65
N ARG A 406 -16.32 -68.95 -0.84
CA ARG A 406 -17.63 -69.48 -1.25
C ARG A 406 -17.70 -69.95 -2.72
N GLN A 407 -16.67 -69.69 -3.53
CA GLN A 407 -16.67 -69.97 -4.97
C GLN A 407 -15.72 -71.11 -5.41
N GLN A 408 -15.04 -71.80 -4.49
CA GLN A 408 -14.24 -72.98 -4.87
C GLN A 408 -15.13 -74.23 -5.04
N PRO A 409 -15.16 -74.87 -6.24
CA PRO A 409 -15.82 -76.16 -6.45
C PRO A 409 -14.96 -77.31 -5.89
N PRO A 410 -15.55 -78.49 -5.57
CA PRO A 410 -14.84 -79.60 -4.96
C PRO A 410 -13.82 -80.22 -5.94
N GLN A 411 -12.59 -80.44 -5.46
CA GLN A 411 -11.56 -81.13 -6.23
C GLN A 411 -11.93 -82.61 -6.45
N SER A 412 -11.81 -83.05 -7.70
CA SER A 412 -12.03 -84.43 -8.18
C SER A 412 -10.80 -84.95 -8.92
N PRO A 413 -10.59 -86.27 -9.01
CA PRO A 413 -9.28 -86.91 -8.82
C PRO A 413 -8.46 -87.10 -10.10
N GLN A 414 -7.12 -87.12 -9.96
CA GLN A 414 -6.18 -87.48 -11.02
C GLN A 414 -6.07 -89.00 -11.17
N SER A 415 -6.19 -89.47 -12.42
CA SER A 415 -5.98 -90.87 -12.84
C SER A 415 -4.55 -91.10 -13.36
N PRO A 416 -4.02 -92.33 -13.28
CA PRO A 416 -2.60 -92.65 -13.39
C PRO A 416 -2.15 -92.92 -14.83
N GLN A 417 -0.90 -92.57 -15.15
CA GLN A 417 -0.21 -93.08 -16.35
C GLN A 417 0.86 -94.10 -15.96
N GLN A 418 0.86 -95.19 -16.73
CA GLN A 418 1.70 -96.38 -16.68
C GLN A 418 3.17 -96.11 -17.00
#